data_AF-A0AAD6APH2-F1
#
_entry.id   AF-A0AAD6APH2-F1
#
_cell.length_a   1.000
_cell.length_b   1.000
_cell.length_c   1.000
_cell.angle_alpha   90.00
_cell.angle_beta   90.00
_cell.angle_gamma   90.00
#
_symmetry.space_group_name_H-M   'P 1'
#
loop_
_entity.id
_entity.type
_entity.pdbx_description
1 polymer ?
#
loop_
_entity_poly.entity_id
_entity_poly.type
_entity_poly.pdbx_seq_one_letter_code
_entity_poly.pdbx_strand_id
1 'polypeptide(L)'
;MTVERIFDEIGHFKRFQACLYFAAAFQVIACGIHYLASVFLAQTPNFVCGGPGNITEVLYGNLTASSLEDILPIFKAGTGPLVVTTGGGEHWQLSRCHSATRINPQPFTDTLYTNKTVKACEGTFVYDLTEVHQSIVTD
;
A
#
# COMPACT_ATOMS: atom_id res chain seq x y z
N MET A 1 -23.62 55.63 -16.40
CA MET A 1 -23.86 54.73 -15.26
C MET A 1 -22.57 53.95 -15.05
N THR A 2 -21.80 54.29 -14.03
CA THR A 2 -20.47 53.71 -13.77
C THR A 2 -20.62 52.32 -13.17
N VAL A 3 -19.85 51.35 -13.68
CA VAL A 3 -19.88 49.92 -13.29
C VAL A 3 -19.72 49.73 -11.78
N GLU A 4 -19.07 50.68 -11.11
CA GLU A 4 -18.91 50.79 -9.66
C GLU A 4 -20.24 50.66 -8.88
N ARG A 5 -21.35 51.26 -9.35
CA ARG A 5 -22.65 51.26 -8.62
C ARG A 5 -23.33 49.90 -8.57
N ILE A 6 -22.96 48.98 -9.46
CA ILE A 6 -23.44 47.61 -9.42
C ILE A 6 -22.88 46.91 -8.17
N PHE A 7 -21.63 47.18 -7.79
CA PHE A 7 -20.97 46.51 -6.67
C PHE A 7 -21.50 46.92 -5.29
N ASP A 8 -22.11 48.10 -5.18
CA ASP A 8 -22.80 48.54 -3.96
C ASP A 8 -24.11 47.77 -3.70
N GLU A 9 -24.81 47.31 -4.76
CA GLU A 9 -26.09 46.58 -4.65
C GLU A 9 -25.91 45.07 -4.42
N ILE A 10 -24.88 44.46 -5.02
CA ILE A 10 -24.57 43.02 -4.82
C ILE A 10 -23.71 42.76 -3.57
N GLY A 11 -23.32 43.82 -2.88
CA GLY A 11 -22.49 43.79 -1.67
C GLY A 11 -20.99 43.68 -1.97
N HIS A 12 -20.19 44.40 -1.20
CA HIS A 12 -18.72 44.37 -1.26
C HIS A 12 -18.17 42.94 -1.08
N PHE A 13 -18.06 42.21 -2.20
CA PHE A 13 -17.00 41.29 -2.62
C PHE A 13 -16.37 40.30 -1.64
N LYS A 14 -16.94 40.01 -0.46
CA LYS A 14 -16.36 39.00 0.45
C LYS A 14 -16.93 37.60 0.24
N ARG A 15 -18.25 37.44 0.35
CA ARG A 15 -18.88 36.11 0.39
C ARG A 15 -19.27 35.58 -0.99
N PHE A 16 -19.91 36.41 -1.81
CA PHE A 16 -20.37 36.02 -3.14
C PHE A 16 -19.19 35.80 -4.11
N GLN A 17 -18.17 36.64 -4.02
CA GLN A 17 -16.94 36.49 -4.80
C GLN A 17 -16.18 35.21 -4.44
N ALA A 18 -16.11 34.86 -3.14
CA ALA A 18 -15.51 33.60 -2.70
C ALA A 18 -16.27 32.39 -3.26
N CYS A 19 -17.61 32.42 -3.26
CA CYS A 19 -18.42 31.37 -3.88
C CYS A 19 -18.18 31.25 -5.39
N LEU A 20 -18.11 32.38 -6.11
CA LEU A 20 -17.83 32.38 -7.55
C LEU A 20 -16.42 31.88 -7.87
N TYR A 21 -15.41 32.32 -7.13
CA TYR A 21 -14.03 31.82 -7.29
C TYR A 21 -13.93 30.34 -6.95
N PHE A 22 -14.59 29.90 -5.88
CA PHE A 22 -14.64 28.48 -5.53
C PHE A 22 -15.30 27.67 -6.64
N ALA A 23 -16.45 28.11 -7.17
CA ALA A 23 -17.13 27.43 -8.27
C ALA A 23 -16.25 27.36 -9.53
N ALA A 24 -15.53 28.43 -9.86
CA ALA A 24 -14.60 28.47 -10.98
C ALA A 24 -13.40 27.52 -10.77
N ALA A 25 -12.87 27.44 -9.55
CA ALA A 25 -11.74 26.57 -9.20
C ALA A 25 -12.14 25.11 -8.93
N PHE A 26 -13.42 24.85 -8.60
CA PHE A 26 -13.91 23.55 -8.16
C PHE A 26 -13.61 22.45 -9.17
N GLN A 27 -13.78 22.73 -10.45
CA GLN A 27 -13.50 21.77 -11.52
C GLN A 27 -12.03 21.33 -11.51
N VAL A 28 -11.09 22.26 -11.36
CA VAL A 28 -9.65 21.97 -11.33
C VAL A 28 -9.28 21.22 -10.06
N ILE A 29 -9.83 21.62 -8.90
CA ILE A 29 -9.62 20.94 -7.61
C ILE A 29 -10.16 19.51 -7.68
N ALA A 30 -11.38 19.31 -8.19
CA ALA A 30 -12.00 18.00 -8.32
C ALA A 30 -11.20 17.09 -9.27
N CYS A 31 -10.71 17.64 -10.39
CA CYS A 31 -9.85 16.91 -11.32
C CYS A 31 -8.53 16.51 -10.67
N GLY A 32 -7.90 17.40 -9.91
CA GLY A 32 -6.67 17.10 -9.16
C GLY A 32 -6.87 16.02 -8.09
N ILE A 33 -7.96 16.09 -7.32
CA ILE A 33 -8.31 15.06 -6.33
C ILE A 33 -8.59 13.73 -7.02
N HIS A 34 -9.31 13.72 -8.14
CA HIS A 34 -9.58 12.50 -8.90
C HIS A 34 -8.29 11.85 -9.40
N TYR A 35 -7.38 12.66 -9.97
CA TYR A 35 -6.08 12.18 -10.42
C TYR A 35 -5.24 11.59 -9.28
N LEU A 36 -5.19 12.30 -8.14
CA LEU A 36 -4.51 11.83 -6.93
C LEU A 36 -5.12 10.53 -6.39
N ALA A 37 -6.45 10.41 -6.38
CA ALA A 37 -7.15 9.19 -5.98
C ALA A 37 -6.86 8.04 -6.93
N SER A 38 -6.80 8.28 -8.24
CA SER A 38 -6.40 7.28 -9.23
C SER A 38 -4.99 6.76 -8.99
N VAL A 39 -4.05 7.61 -8.57
CA VAL A 39 -2.70 7.16 -8.16
C VAL A 39 -2.79 6.21 -6.97
N PHE A 40 -3.52 6.56 -5.90
CA PHE A 40 -3.62 5.70 -4.72
C PHE A 40 -4.40 4.39 -4.97
N LEU A 41 -5.43 4.43 -5.81
CA LEU A 41 -6.24 3.25 -6.14
C LEU A 41 -5.54 2.30 -7.12
N ALA A 42 -4.81 2.84 -8.10
CA ALA A 42 -4.04 2.01 -9.03
C ALA A 42 -2.81 1.39 -8.37
N GLN A 43 -2.25 2.04 -7.33
CA GLN A 43 -0.92 1.71 -6.80
C GLN A 43 -0.94 1.21 -5.36
N THR A 44 -2.04 0.66 -4.81
CA THR A 44 -1.91 -0.03 -3.52
C THR A 44 -1.10 -1.31 -3.76
N PRO A 45 0.22 -1.31 -3.49
CA PRO A 45 1.06 -2.41 -3.89
C PRO A 45 0.79 -3.58 -2.95
N ASN A 46 1.06 -4.79 -3.40
CA ASN A 46 1.10 -5.91 -2.48
C ASN A 46 2.23 -5.67 -1.48
N PHE A 47 1.95 -5.92 -0.20
CA PHE A 47 2.95 -5.77 0.85
C PHE A 47 2.76 -6.84 1.89
N VAL A 48 3.83 -7.14 2.61
CA VAL A 48 3.84 -8.03 3.78
C VAL A 48 4.79 -7.49 4.82
N CYS A 49 4.66 -7.98 6.04
CA CYS A 49 5.60 -7.66 7.10
C CYS A 49 6.97 -8.26 6.80
N GLY A 50 8.02 -7.51 7.12
CA GLY A 50 9.39 -8.00 7.07
C GLY A 50 9.61 -9.14 8.06
N GLY A 51 10.26 -10.21 7.59
CA GLY A 51 10.78 -11.26 8.45
C GLY A 51 12.04 -10.78 9.19
N PRO A 52 12.37 -11.35 10.35
CA PRO A 52 13.59 -11.00 11.05
C PRO A 52 14.82 -11.62 10.37
N GLY A 53 15.88 -10.83 10.21
CA GLY A 53 17.16 -11.29 9.67
C GLY A 53 17.18 -11.44 8.14
N ASN A 54 18.18 -12.17 7.65
CA ASN A 54 18.37 -12.39 6.21
C ASN A 54 17.52 -13.57 5.74
N ILE A 55 16.73 -13.38 4.69
CA ILE A 55 15.80 -14.37 4.15
C ILE A 55 16.49 -15.12 3.03
N THR A 56 16.52 -16.45 3.13
CA THR A 56 17.19 -17.32 2.16
C THR A 56 16.22 -18.02 1.23
N GLU A 57 14.99 -18.26 1.69
CA GLU A 57 13.98 -18.99 0.93
C GLU A 57 12.58 -18.48 1.30
N VAL A 58 11.71 -18.41 0.30
CA VAL A 58 10.33 -17.97 0.38
C VAL A 58 9.45 -19.02 -0.27
N LEU A 59 8.34 -19.37 0.37
CA LEU A 59 7.32 -20.30 -0.11
C LEU A 59 5.94 -19.67 -0.02
N TYR A 60 5.20 -19.78 -1.11
CA TYR A 60 3.81 -19.38 -1.19
C TYR A 60 3.05 -20.34 -2.11
N GLY A 61 2.17 -21.16 -1.55
CA GLY A 61 1.54 -22.23 -2.32
C GLY A 61 2.57 -23.22 -2.85
N ASN A 62 2.58 -23.38 -4.18
CA ASN A 62 3.55 -24.22 -4.90
C ASN A 62 4.72 -23.42 -5.48
N LEU A 63 4.86 -22.14 -5.13
CA LEU A 63 5.91 -21.25 -5.63
C LEU A 63 7.01 -21.12 -4.59
N THR A 64 8.26 -21.23 -5.04
CA THR A 64 9.46 -20.98 -4.24
C THR A 64 10.26 -19.84 -4.86
N ALA A 65 10.86 -19.00 -4.02
CA ALA A 65 11.73 -17.91 -4.45
C ALA A 65 12.84 -17.68 -3.43
N SER A 66 13.91 -16.99 -3.85
CA SER A 66 14.99 -16.56 -2.96
C SER A 66 14.70 -15.25 -2.24
N SER A 67 13.79 -14.42 -2.77
CA SER A 67 13.46 -13.11 -2.23
C SER A 67 11.94 -12.92 -2.07
N LEU A 68 11.53 -12.01 -1.18
CA LEU A 68 10.12 -11.62 -1.09
C LEU A 68 9.64 -10.86 -2.32
N GLU A 69 10.52 -10.05 -2.91
CA GLU A 69 10.22 -9.16 -4.02
C GLU A 69 9.70 -9.93 -5.24
N ASP A 70 10.21 -11.15 -5.46
CA ASP A 70 9.77 -12.02 -6.55
C ASP A 70 8.35 -12.61 -6.35
N ILE A 71 7.89 -12.73 -5.10
CA ILE A 71 6.59 -13.35 -4.76
C ILE A 71 5.50 -12.30 -4.54
N LEU A 72 5.85 -11.11 -4.08
CA LEU A 72 4.90 -10.05 -3.75
C LEU A 72 3.94 -9.65 -4.89
N PRO A 73 4.33 -9.63 -6.18
CA PRO A 73 3.41 -9.33 -7.28
C PRO A 73 2.25 -10.32 -7.38
N ILE A 74 2.49 -11.58 -7.00
CA ILE A 74 1.53 -12.69 -7.11
C ILE A 74 0.79 -12.89 -5.78
N PHE A 75 1.32 -12.35 -4.69
CA PHE A 75 0.79 -12.51 -3.34
C PHE A 75 -0.63 -11.95 -3.21
N LYS A 76 -1.57 -12.81 -2.81
CA LYS A 76 -2.95 -12.42 -2.48
C LYS A 76 -3.21 -12.67 -1.00
N ALA A 77 -3.56 -11.59 -0.30
CA ALA A 77 -3.94 -11.68 1.10
C ALA A 77 -5.16 -12.60 1.27
N GLY A 78 -5.04 -13.59 2.16
CA GLY A 78 -6.12 -14.53 2.48
C GLY A 78 -6.18 -15.78 1.60
N THR A 79 -5.36 -15.90 0.54
CA THR A 79 -5.33 -17.10 -0.33
C THR A 79 -4.43 -18.22 0.21
N GLY A 80 -3.45 -17.89 1.03
CA GLY A 80 -2.53 -18.87 1.61
C GLY A 80 -1.52 -18.23 2.56
N PRO A 81 -0.82 -19.02 3.37
CA PRO A 81 0.26 -18.52 4.21
C PRO A 81 1.49 -18.19 3.35
N LEU A 82 2.17 -17.07 3.60
CA LEU A 82 3.49 -16.80 3.03
C LEU A 82 4.52 -17.25 4.06
N VAL A 83 5.40 -18.19 3.71
CA VAL A 83 6.39 -18.74 4.64
C VAL A 83 7.79 -18.36 4.16
N VAL A 84 8.63 -17.91 5.08
CA VAL A 84 10.02 -17.55 4.79
C VAL A 84 10.96 -18.26 5.73
N THR A 85 12.12 -18.63 5.21
CA THR A 85 13.23 -19.23 5.97
C THR A 85 14.32 -18.20 6.12
N THR A 86 14.77 -17.99 7.36
CA THR A 86 15.91 -17.10 7.65
C THR A 86 17.22 -17.88 7.54
N GLY A 87 18.34 -17.19 7.35
CA GLY A 87 19.67 -17.81 7.36
C GLY A 87 20.03 -18.52 8.67
N GLY A 88 19.29 -18.27 9.76
CA GLY A 88 19.39 -18.99 11.03
C GLY A 88 18.58 -20.30 11.08
N GLY A 89 17.86 -20.67 10.00
CA GLY A 89 17.01 -21.85 9.94
C GLY A 89 15.63 -21.67 10.59
N GLU A 90 15.25 -20.45 10.96
CA GLU A 90 13.92 -20.18 11.52
C GLU A 90 12.89 -20.01 10.40
N HIS A 91 11.69 -20.54 10.60
CA HIS A 91 10.60 -20.41 9.64
C HIS A 91 9.54 -19.44 10.16
N TRP A 92 9.27 -18.41 9.36
CA TRP A 92 8.34 -17.34 9.68
C TRP A 92 7.18 -17.31 8.69
N GLN A 93 5.97 -17.24 9.21
CA GLN A 93 4.78 -16.99 8.43
C GLN A 93 4.51 -15.48 8.41
N LEU A 94 4.50 -14.89 7.22
CA LEU A 94 4.28 -13.46 7.01
C LEU A 94 2.85 -13.21 6.54
N SER A 95 2.30 -12.07 6.96
CA SER A 95 1.02 -11.54 6.50
C SER A 95 1.14 -10.01 6.37
N ARG A 96 0.03 -9.33 6.05
CA ARG A 96 0.00 -7.86 5.98
C ARG A 96 0.09 -7.17 7.34
N CYS A 97 -0.35 -7.83 8.41
CA CYS A 97 -0.55 -7.19 9.71
C CYS A 97 0.23 -7.86 10.86
N HIS A 98 0.69 -9.09 10.66
CA HIS A 98 1.43 -9.85 11.66
C HIS A 98 2.48 -10.75 11.01
N SER A 99 3.56 -11.00 11.73
CA SER A 99 4.52 -12.08 11.46
C SER A 99 4.36 -13.14 12.55
N ALA A 100 4.59 -14.40 12.22
CA ALA A 100 4.50 -15.46 13.21
C ALA A 100 5.62 -16.48 13.02
N THR A 101 6.39 -16.76 14.07
CA THR A 101 7.42 -17.79 14.01
C THR A 101 6.84 -19.15 14.34
N ARG A 102 7.28 -20.18 13.62
CA ARG A 102 6.88 -21.57 13.83
C ARG A 102 7.76 -22.19 14.92
N ILE A 103 7.13 -22.71 15.98
CA ILE A 103 7.82 -23.42 17.06
C ILE A 103 7.91 -24.90 16.67
N ASN A 104 9.10 -25.48 16.57
CA ASN A 104 9.35 -26.87 16.14
C ASN A 104 8.81 -27.21 14.73
N PRO A 105 9.38 -26.60 13.68
CA PRO A 105 8.89 -26.77 12.32
C PRO A 105 9.19 -28.18 11.78
N GLN A 106 8.14 -28.85 11.30
CA GLN A 106 8.23 -29.92 10.29
C GLN A 106 8.66 -29.33 8.93
N PRO A 107 9.03 -30.14 7.92
CA PRO A 107 9.60 -29.63 6.66
C PRO A 107 8.77 -28.49 6.06
N PHE A 108 9.48 -27.56 5.43
CA PHE A 108 9.01 -26.32 4.81
C PHE A 108 7.74 -26.56 3.97
N THR A 109 6.59 -26.37 4.60
CA THR A 109 5.27 -26.66 4.04
C THR A 109 4.37 -25.45 4.17
N ASP A 110 3.51 -25.27 3.18
CA ASP A 110 2.56 -24.16 3.07
C ASP A 110 1.30 -24.34 3.95
N THR A 111 1.38 -25.16 5.00
CA THR A 111 0.24 -25.43 5.87
C THR A 111 0.11 -24.36 6.96
N LEU A 112 -1.14 -24.04 7.32
CA LEU A 112 -1.41 -23.13 8.43
C LEU A 112 -0.91 -23.78 9.73
N TYR A 113 0.11 -23.19 10.36
CA TYR A 113 0.72 -23.78 11.55
C TYR A 113 -0.03 -23.31 12.82
N THR A 114 -0.49 -24.26 13.63
CA THR A 114 -1.32 -23.98 14.83
C THR A 114 -0.48 -23.50 16.01
N ASN A 115 0.76 -23.99 16.19
CA ASN A 115 1.65 -23.62 17.30
C ASN A 115 2.63 -22.52 16.91
N LYS A 116 2.18 -21.28 16.92
CA LYS A 116 2.99 -20.13 16.48
C LYS A 116 2.99 -19.00 17.49
N THR A 117 4.11 -18.30 17.60
CA THR A 117 4.18 -17.03 18.33
C THR A 117 4.00 -15.91 17.33
N VAL A 118 2.86 -15.22 17.47
CA VAL A 118 2.48 -14.08 16.62
C VAL A 118 3.11 -12.81 17.18
N LYS A 119 3.76 -12.04 16.31
CA LYS A 119 4.30 -10.71 16.59
C LYS A 119 3.63 -9.69 15.68
N ALA A 120 3.39 -8.50 16.23
CA ALA A 120 3.01 -7.36 15.43
C ALA A 120 4.17 -6.97 14.51
N CYS A 121 3.86 -6.34 13.39
CA CYS A 121 4.89 -5.88 12.47
C CYS A 121 5.49 -4.59 13.03
N GLU A 122 6.71 -4.68 13.55
CA GLU A 122 7.43 -3.59 14.23
C GLU A 122 7.99 -2.56 13.24
N GLY A 123 7.18 -2.13 12.26
CA GLY A 123 7.55 -1.11 11.28
C GLY A 123 8.40 -1.61 10.10
N THR A 124 8.75 -2.90 10.07
CA THR A 124 9.42 -3.51 8.91
C THR A 124 8.37 -4.04 7.94
N PHE A 125 8.27 -3.43 6.76
CA PHE A 125 7.37 -3.86 5.68
C PHE A 125 8.15 -3.98 4.37
N VAL A 126 7.77 -4.96 3.55
CA VAL A 126 8.30 -5.15 2.19
C VAL A 126 7.14 -4.95 1.23
N TYR A 127 7.37 -4.13 0.21
CA TYR A 127 6.37 -3.71 -0.77
C TYR A 127 6.74 -4.24 -2.15
N ASP A 128 5.74 -4.57 -2.95
CA ASP A 128 5.88 -4.82 -4.37
C ASP A 128 6.28 -3.50 -5.08
N LEU A 129 7.40 -3.54 -5.77
CA LEU A 129 7.96 -2.39 -6.50
C LEU A 129 7.81 -2.52 -8.02
N THR A 130 7.17 -3.58 -8.52
CA THR A 130 7.15 -3.92 -9.95
C THR A 130 6.50 -2.83 -10.81
N GLU A 131 5.44 -2.21 -10.31
CA GLU A 131 4.70 -1.16 -11.03
C GLU A 131 5.10 0.28 -10.61
N VAL A 132 6.05 0.42 -9.67
CA VAL A 132 6.44 1.74 -9.13
C VAL A 132 7.02 2.64 -10.23
N HIS A 133 7.73 2.09 -11.20
CA HIS A 133 8.29 2.88 -12.31
C HIS A 133 7.26 3.25 -13.38
N GLN A 134 6.10 2.57 -13.41
CA GLN A 134 5.03 2.85 -14.38
C GLN A 134 4.06 3.92 -13.88
N SER A 135 3.99 4.15 -12.56
CA SER A 135 3.15 5.19 -11.95
C SER A 135 3.85 6.53 -11.75
N ILE A 136 5.16 6.59 -11.96
CA ILE A 136 5.86 7.86 -12.07
C ILE A 136 5.51 8.45 -13.43
N VAL A 137 4.69 9.48 -13.42
CA VAL A 137 4.55 10.41 -14.54
C VAL A 137 5.91 11.06 -14.74
N THR A 138 6.72 10.48 -15.61
CA THR A 138 7.87 11.16 -16.19
C THR A 138 7.40 11.80 -17.50
N ASP A 139 7.84 13.04 -17.72
CA ASP A 139 7.35 13.99 -18.74
C ASP A 139 7.11 13.40 -20.15
#